data_AF-A0A920L8J6-F1
#
_entry.id   AF-A0A920L8J6-F1
#
_cell.length_a   1.000
_cell.length_b   1.000
_cell.length_c   1.000
_cell.angle_alpha   90.00
_cell.angle_beta   90.00
_cell.angle_gamma   90.00
#
_symmetry.space_group_name_H-M   'P 1'
#
loop_
_entity.id
_entity.type
_entity.pdbx_description
1 polymer ?
#
loop_
_entity_poly.entity_id
_entity_poly.type
_entity_poly.pdbx_seq_one_letter_code
_entity_poly.pdbx_strand_id
1 'polypeptide(L)'
;MLFFSSVIAPKIFSVLKEEDAGKFVRSIFPAYYKFLLIMFSITVILSDIYDKTVSMYFSVTCFALLIISTFVLMPNINKSRDESNQKKFKILHLLSVIINMVILLGLLIIIIFEYIF
;
A
#
# COMPACT_ATOMS: atom_id res chain seq x y z
N MET A 1 -3.42 -1.69 -5.85
CA MET A 1 -3.34 -2.87 -4.95
C MET A 1 -4.08 -4.06 -5.49
N LEU A 2 -5.39 -3.99 -5.70
CA LEU A 2 -6.20 -5.14 -6.17
C LEU A 2 -5.60 -5.85 -7.37
N PHE A 3 -5.46 -5.15 -8.51
CA PHE A 3 -4.93 -5.76 -9.74
C PHE A 3 -3.52 -6.34 -9.56
N PHE A 4 -2.66 -5.65 -8.81
CA PHE A 4 -1.33 -6.16 -8.55
C PHE A 4 -1.38 -7.46 -7.75
N SER A 5 -2.12 -7.49 -6.63
CA SER A 5 -2.19 -8.65 -5.75
C SER A 5 -2.98 -9.82 -6.34
N SER A 6 -4.02 -9.56 -7.12
CA SER A 6 -4.91 -10.62 -7.65
C SER A 6 -4.47 -11.16 -9.01
N VAL A 7 -3.76 -10.37 -9.82
CA VAL A 7 -3.39 -10.74 -11.20
C VAL A 7 -1.88 -10.75 -11.38
N ILE A 8 -1.21 -9.63 -11.09
CA ILE A 8 0.20 -9.44 -11.44
C ILE A 8 1.12 -10.32 -10.59
N ALA A 9 0.98 -10.30 -9.26
CA ALA A 9 1.82 -11.09 -8.37
C ALA A 9 1.69 -12.60 -8.65
N PRO A 10 0.48 -13.22 -8.73
CA PRO A 10 0.35 -14.61 -9.13
C PRO A 10 1.00 -14.91 -10.48
N LYS A 11 0.84 -14.02 -11.47
CA LYS A 11 1.45 -14.20 -12.79
C LYS A 11 2.97 -14.20 -12.71
N ILE A 12 3.58 -13.28 -11.95
CA ILE A 12 5.03 -13.21 -11.74
C ILE A 12 5.54 -14.52 -11.13
N PHE A 13 4.92 -14.98 -10.04
CA PHE A 13 5.31 -16.23 -9.37
C PHE A 13 5.04 -17.49 -10.21
N SER A 14 4.15 -17.43 -11.21
CA SER A 14 3.91 -18.54 -12.14
C SER A 14 4.94 -18.64 -13.27
N VAL A 15 5.67 -17.55 -13.57
CA VAL A 15 6.58 -17.47 -14.72
C VAL A 15 8.05 -17.48 -14.28
N LEU A 16 8.36 -16.93 -13.10
CA LEU A 16 9.72 -16.82 -12.59
C LEU A 16 9.98 -17.81 -11.46
N LYS A 17 11.26 -18.13 -11.23
CA LYS A 17 11.70 -18.83 -10.01
C LYS A 17 11.38 -17.97 -8.79
N GLU A 18 11.12 -18.60 -7.64
CA GLU A 18 10.67 -17.90 -6.41
C GLU A 18 11.62 -16.76 -6.00
N GLU A 19 12.93 -16.97 -6.13
CA GLU A 19 13.93 -15.96 -5.79
C GLU A 19 13.83 -14.72 -6.70
N ASP A 20 13.72 -14.93 -8.02
CA ASP A 20 13.64 -13.86 -9.01
C ASP A 20 12.29 -13.14 -8.93
N ALA A 21 11.20 -13.89 -8.72
CA ALA A 21 9.87 -13.33 -8.45
C ALA A 21 9.88 -12.43 -7.21
N GLY A 22 10.51 -12.90 -6.13
CA GLY A 22 10.67 -12.12 -4.90
C GLY A 22 11.46 -10.82 -5.12
N LYS A 23 12.59 -10.88 -5.83
CA LYS A 23 13.39 -9.70 -6.18
C LYS A 23 12.58 -8.68 -7.00
N PHE A 24 11.86 -9.15 -8.02
CA PHE A 24 11.03 -8.31 -8.87
C PHE A 24 9.89 -7.64 -8.09
N VAL A 25 9.19 -8.39 -7.25
CA VAL A 25 8.10 -7.83 -6.42
C VAL A 25 8.63 -6.77 -5.45
N ARG A 26 9.78 -7.02 -4.81
CA ARG A 26 10.43 -6.05 -3.90
C ARG A 26 10.86 -4.77 -4.62
N SER A 27 11.27 -4.84 -5.88
CA SER A 27 11.72 -3.64 -6.62
C SER A 27 10.56 -2.72 -7.03
N ILE A 28 9.35 -3.27 -7.18
CA ILE A 28 8.15 -2.49 -7.50
C ILE A 28 7.66 -1.66 -6.32
N PHE A 29 7.70 -2.20 -5.10
CA PHE A 29 7.07 -1.58 -3.94
C PHE A 29 7.57 -0.15 -3.65
N PRO A 30 8.89 0.18 -3.68
CA PRO A 30 9.35 1.55 -3.48
C PRO A 30 8.72 2.56 -4.45
N ALA A 31 8.63 2.21 -5.74
CA ALA A 31 7.99 3.07 -6.74
C ALA A 31 6.48 3.19 -6.49
N TYR A 32 5.81 2.08 -6.15
CA TYR A 32 4.39 2.08 -5.81
C TYR A 32 4.07 2.98 -4.61
N TYR A 33 4.80 2.85 -3.51
CA TYR A 33 4.55 3.66 -2.32
C TYR A 33 4.88 5.14 -2.55
N LYS A 34 5.95 5.45 -3.28
CA LYS A 34 6.27 6.82 -3.68
C LYS A 34 5.15 7.45 -4.50
N PHE A 35 4.62 6.71 -5.48
CA PHE A 35 3.50 7.15 -6.30
C PHE A 35 2.26 7.43 -5.42
N LEU A 36 1.93 6.53 -4.49
CA LEU A 36 0.80 6.77 -3.59
C LEU A 36 1.00 7.95 -2.66
N LEU A 37 2.19 8.13 -2.10
CA LEU A 37 2.49 9.30 -1.26
C LEU A 37 2.24 10.60 -2.02
N ILE A 38 2.71 10.69 -3.27
CA ILE A 38 2.44 11.85 -4.13
C ILE A 38 0.93 12.03 -4.35
N MET A 39 0.22 10.96 -4.68
CA MET A 39 -1.22 11.03 -4.94
C MET A 39 -2.00 11.48 -3.71
N PHE A 40 -1.70 10.91 -2.52
CA PHE A 40 -2.35 11.33 -1.29
C PHE A 40 -1.99 12.76 -0.88
N SER A 41 -0.76 13.24 -1.15
CA SER A 41 -0.43 14.66 -0.95
C SER A 41 -1.29 15.57 -1.82
N ILE A 42 -1.48 15.23 -3.09
CA ILE A 42 -2.37 15.98 -4.00
C ILE A 42 -3.80 15.95 -3.47
N THR A 43 -4.30 14.78 -3.06
CA THR A 43 -5.66 14.64 -2.53
C THR A 43 -5.88 15.48 -1.26
N VAL A 44 -4.90 15.57 -0.36
CA VAL A 44 -5.00 16.45 0.83
C VAL A 44 -5.18 17.91 0.42
N ILE A 45 -4.36 18.41 -0.52
CA ILE A 45 -4.45 19.79 -1.01
C ILE A 45 -5.79 20.05 -1.68
N LEU A 46 -6.24 19.14 -2.56
CA LEU A 46 -7.52 19.29 -3.25
C LEU A 46 -8.70 19.21 -2.26
N SER A 47 -8.65 18.32 -1.27
CA SER A 47 -9.71 18.21 -0.28
C SER A 47 -9.87 19.47 0.56
N ASP A 48 -8.76 20.16 0.85
CA ASP A 48 -8.77 21.46 1.53
C ASP A 48 -9.38 22.56 0.63
N ILE A 49 -8.97 22.64 -0.64
CA ILE A 49 -9.49 23.63 -1.61
C ILE A 49 -11.00 23.51 -1.83
N TYR A 50 -11.55 22.29 -1.80
CA TYR A 50 -12.96 21.99 -2.05
C TYR A 50 -13.78 21.76 -0.77
N ASP A 51 -13.25 22.12 0.40
CA ASP A 51 -13.93 21.99 1.71
C ASP A 51 -14.43 20.55 2.01
N LYS A 52 -13.71 19.53 1.53
CA LYS A 52 -14.00 18.11 1.74
C LYS A 52 -13.31 17.59 2.98
N THR A 53 -13.76 18.05 4.15
CA THR A 53 -13.16 17.75 5.46
C THR A 53 -12.96 16.25 5.73
N VAL A 54 -13.94 15.40 5.40
CA VAL A 54 -13.85 13.94 5.60
C VAL A 54 -12.74 13.34 4.71
N SER A 55 -12.74 13.68 3.42
CA SER A 55 -11.69 13.26 2.49
C SER A 55 -10.31 13.76 2.89
N MET A 56 -10.20 14.97 3.44
CA MET A 56 -8.95 15.53 3.94
C MET A 56 -8.39 14.68 5.08
N TYR A 57 -9.17 14.45 6.15
CA TYR A 57 -8.72 13.66 7.31
C TYR A 57 -8.37 12.22 6.92
N PHE A 58 -9.17 11.60 6.06
CA PHE A 58 -8.89 10.27 5.54
C PHE A 58 -7.57 10.24 4.74
N SER A 59 -7.35 11.23 3.88
CA SER A 59 -6.15 11.32 3.05
C SER A 59 -4.89 11.55 3.88
N VAL A 60 -4.96 12.41 4.90
CA VAL A 60 -3.87 12.60 5.88
C VAL A 60 -3.56 11.29 6.61
N THR A 61 -4.59 10.57 7.05
CA THR A 61 -4.44 9.28 7.73
C THR A 61 -3.77 8.24 6.82
N CYS A 62 -4.21 8.14 5.57
CA CYS A 62 -3.62 7.25 4.57
C CYS A 62 -2.16 7.63 4.27
N PHE A 63 -1.86 8.92 4.14
CA PHE A 63 -0.51 9.41 3.93
C PHE A 63 0.42 8.97 5.08
N ALA A 64 0.01 9.16 6.33
CA ALA A 64 0.77 8.71 7.51
C ALA A 64 0.99 7.19 7.51
N LEU A 65 -0.04 6.40 7.21
CA LEU A 65 0.07 4.95 7.10
C LEU A 65 1.02 4.51 5.97
N LEU A 66 1.04 5.22 4.84
CA LEU A 66 1.95 4.96 3.73
C LEU A 66 3.40 5.31 4.09
N ILE A 67 3.64 6.40 4.83
CA ILE A 67 4.97 6.73 5.39
C ILE A 67 5.47 5.59 6.29
N ILE A 68 4.64 5.15 7.24
CA ILE A 68 4.97 4.03 8.14
C ILE A 68 5.22 2.75 7.33
N SER A 69 4.38 2.47 6.32
CA SER A 69 4.54 1.29 5.47
C SER A 69 5.85 1.31 4.68
N THR A 70 6.23 2.49 4.18
CA THR A 70 7.42 2.69 3.33
C THR A 70 8.70 2.63 4.13
N PHE A 71 8.79 3.37 5.23
CA PHE A 71 10.04 3.57 5.96
C PHE A 71 10.22 2.61 7.14
N VAL A 72 9.15 1.99 7.63
CA VAL A 72 9.21 1.08 8.78
C VAL A 72 8.88 -0.35 8.37
N LEU A 73 7.68 -0.61 7.84
CA LEU A 73 7.28 -2.00 7.55
C LEU A 73 8.13 -2.61 6.45
N MET A 74 8.26 -1.95 5.30
CA MET A 74 8.95 -2.54 4.15
C MET A 74 10.40 -2.95 4.44
N PRO A 75 11.26 -2.11 5.08
CA PRO A 75 12.60 -2.54 5.45
C PRO A 75 12.60 -3.71 6.42
N ASN A 76 11.69 -3.72 7.39
CA ASN A 76 11.60 -4.81 8.36
C ASN A 76 11.06 -6.12 7.75
N ILE A 77 10.14 -6.04 6.77
CA ILE A 77 9.65 -7.19 6.00
C ILE A 77 10.81 -7.79 5.21
N ASN A 78 11.53 -6.97 4.44
CA ASN A 78 12.67 -7.42 3.64
C ASN A 78 13.75 -8.05 4.53
N LYS A 79 14.14 -7.36 5.61
CA LYS A 79 15.10 -7.88 6.59
C LYS A 79 14.68 -9.22 7.17
N SER A 80 13.40 -9.37 7.58
CA SER A 80 12.91 -10.63 8.15
C SER A 80 12.91 -11.79 7.14
N ARG A 81 12.71 -11.50 5.85
CA ARG A 81 12.80 -12.50 4.78
C ARG A 81 14.24 -12.91 4.52
N ASP A 82 15.16 -11.94 4.53
CA ASP A 82 16.59 -12.17 4.30
C ASP A 82 17.24 -12.94 5.47
N GLU A 83 16.79 -12.70 6.70
CA GLU A 83 17.16 -13.47 7.91
C GLU A 83 16.44 -14.82 8.03
N SER A 84 15.61 -15.20 7.04
CA SER A 84 14.77 -16.41 7.07
C SER A 84 13.86 -16.52 8.31
N ASN A 85 13.53 -15.39 8.95
CA ASN A 85 12.64 -15.33 10.11
C ASN A 85 11.17 -15.35 9.66
N GLN A 86 10.69 -16.54 9.34
CA GLN A 86 9.35 -16.76 8.76
C GLN A 86 8.21 -16.24 9.65
N LYS A 87 8.32 -16.35 10.97
CA LYS A 87 7.29 -15.88 11.91
C LYS A 87 7.15 -14.35 11.83
N LYS A 88 8.28 -13.63 11.94
CA LYS A 88 8.29 -12.17 11.86
C LYS A 88 7.85 -11.67 10.49
N PHE A 89 8.32 -12.32 9.42
CA PHE A 89 7.91 -12.00 8.05
C PHE A 89 6.40 -12.08 7.87
N LYS A 90 5.76 -13.20 8.28
CA LYS A 90 4.32 -13.38 8.14
C LYS A 90 3.52 -12.31 8.88
N ILE A 91 3.92 -11.94 10.09
CA ILE A 91 3.25 -10.91 10.89
C ILE A 91 3.35 -9.54 10.21
N LEU A 92 4.56 -9.13 9.85
CA LEU A 92 4.79 -7.81 9.23
C LEU A 92 4.15 -7.69 7.84
N HIS A 93 4.21 -8.77 7.06
CA HIS A 93 3.54 -8.85 5.76
C HIS A 93 2.02 -8.77 5.93
N LEU A 94 1.43 -9.51 6.87
CA LEU A 94 -0.01 -9.42 7.11
C LEU A 94 -0.42 -8.01 7.53
N LEU A 95 0.37 -7.36 8.39
CA LEU A 95 0.11 -5.98 8.81
C LEU A 95 0.11 -5.02 7.60
N SER A 96 1.08 -5.14 6.68
CA SER A 96 1.12 -4.28 5.49
C SER A 96 -0.06 -4.54 4.54
N VAL A 97 -0.50 -5.80 4.42
CA VAL A 97 -1.70 -6.16 3.65
C VAL A 97 -2.95 -5.53 4.27
N ILE A 98 -3.12 -5.63 5.59
CA ILE A 98 -4.26 -5.04 6.29
C ILE A 98 -4.30 -3.52 6.09
N ILE A 99 -3.15 -2.83 6.22
CA ILE A 99 -3.06 -1.38 5.97
C ILE A 99 -3.52 -1.05 4.55
N ASN A 100 -3.02 -1.78 3.54
CA ASN A 100 -3.44 -1.54 2.15
C ASN A 100 -4.93 -1.84 1.91
N MET A 101 -5.49 -2.84 2.59
CA MET A 101 -6.92 -3.16 2.50
C MET A 101 -7.79 -2.08 3.14
N VAL A 102 -7.38 -1.53 4.29
CA VAL A 102 -8.09 -0.42 4.94
C VAL A 102 -8.09 0.82 4.05
N ILE A 103 -6.94 1.18 3.46
CA ILE A 103 -6.83 2.30 2.52
C ILE A 103 -7.77 2.08 1.32
N LEU A 104 -7.73 0.88 0.72
CA LEU A 104 -8.57 0.54 -0.42
C LEU A 104 -10.07 0.64 -0.11
N LEU A 105 -10.52 0.03 1.00
CA LEU A 105 -11.92 0.03 1.39
C LEU A 105 -12.39 1.44 1.75
N GLY A 106 -11.56 2.22 2.46
CA GLY A 106 -11.87 3.60 2.79
C GLY A 106 -12.00 4.48 1.53
N LEU A 107 -11.13 4.29 0.53
CA LEU A 107 -11.27 4.97 -0.77
C LEU A 107 -12.58 4.64 -1.46
N LEU A 108 -12.98 3.36 -1.47
CA LEU A 108 -14.26 2.94 -2.07
C LEU A 108 -15.45 3.58 -1.33
N ILE A 109 -15.41 3.60 0.00
CA ILE A 109 -16.47 4.21 0.83
C ILE A 109 -16.59 5.71 0.53
N ILE A 110 -15.48 6.44 0.49
CA ILE A 110 -15.47 7.87 0.19
C ILE A 110 -16.01 8.16 -1.21
N ILE A 111 -15.56 7.39 -2.22
CA ILE A 111 -16.05 7.56 -3.59
C ILE A 111 -17.57 7.37 -3.66
N ILE A 112 -18.09 6.30 -3.03
CA ILE A 112 -19.52 6.03 -3.01
C ILE A 112 -20.26 7.16 -2.29
N PHE A 113 -19.79 7.59 -1.12
CA PHE A 113 -20.49 8.56 -0.30
C PHE A 113 -20.44 9.99 -0.86
N GLU A 114 -19.34 10.42 -1.48
CA GLU A 114 -19.19 11.81 -1.94
C GLU A 114 -19.62 12.05 -3.40
N TYR A 115 -19.70 11.01 -4.23
CA TYR A 115 -19.93 11.15 -5.67
C TYR A 115 -21.15 10.40 -6.19
N ILE A 116 -21.70 9.44 -5.43
CA ILE A 116 -22.88 8.68 -5.85
C ILE A 116 -24.11 9.08 -5.04
N PHE A 117 -23.94 9.37 -3.75
CA PHE A 117 -24.98 9.87 -2.86
C PHE A 117 -24.80 11.36 -2.60
#